data_AF-A0A4J1MK87-F1
#
_entry.id   AF-A0A4J1MK87-F1
#
_cell.length_a   1.000
_cell.length_b   1.000
_cell.length_c   1.000
_cell.angle_alpha   90.00
_cell.angle_beta   90.00
_cell.angle_gamma   90.00
#
_symmetry.space_group_name_H-M   'P 1'
#
loop_
_entity.id
_entity.type
_entity.pdbx_description
1 polymer ?
#
loop_
_entity_poly.entity_id
_entity_poly.type
_entity_poly.pdbx_seq_one_letter_code
_entity_poly.pdbx_strand_id
1 'polypeptide(L)'
;MNYEASKQLTDARFKRLVGVQRTTFKEMLAVLKTAYQLKHAKGGRKPKLSLEDLLMATLQYVREYRTYEQIAAVFGIHESNLIRRS
;
A
#
# COMPACT_ATOMS: atom_id res chain seq x y z
N MET A 1 -1.72 -8.78 -2.91
CA MET A 1 -0.60 -8.72 -3.88
C MET A 1 0.37 -7.62 -3.43
N ASN A 2 1.68 -7.81 -3.56
CA ASN A 2 2.67 -6.76 -3.28
C ASN A 2 2.93 -5.89 -4.53
N TYR A 3 3.54 -4.73 -4.33
CA TYR A 3 3.77 -3.77 -5.41
C TYR A 3 4.76 -4.32 -6.46
N GLU A 4 5.80 -5.03 -6.04
CA GLU A 4 6.78 -5.63 -6.96
C GLU A 4 6.12 -6.62 -7.94
N ALA A 5 5.29 -7.53 -7.46
CA ALA A 5 4.55 -8.46 -8.34
C ALA A 5 3.58 -7.72 -9.28
N SER A 6 3.06 -6.55 -8.86
CA SER A 6 2.15 -5.74 -9.68
C SER A 6 2.81 -5.10 -10.91
N LYS A 7 4.15 -4.96 -10.91
CA LYS A 7 4.88 -4.34 -12.03
C LYS A 7 4.84 -5.17 -13.30
N GLN A 8 4.75 -6.49 -13.17
CA GLN A 8 4.70 -7.42 -14.31
C GLN A 8 3.30 -7.51 -14.94
N LEU A 9 2.30 -6.86 -14.35
CA LEU A 9 0.93 -6.89 -14.86
C LEU A 9 0.70 -5.88 -15.98
N THR A 10 -0.11 -6.26 -16.96
CA THR A 10 -0.71 -5.30 -17.88
C THR A 10 -1.63 -4.34 -17.12
N ASP A 11 -1.83 -3.14 -17.65
CA ASP A 11 -2.65 -2.11 -16.98
C ASP A 11 -4.09 -2.56 -16.75
N ALA A 12 -4.65 -3.35 -17.67
CA ALA A 12 -5.98 -3.94 -17.52
C ALA A 12 -6.05 -4.92 -16.33
N ARG A 13 -5.05 -5.80 -16.18
CA ARG A 13 -4.97 -6.72 -15.04
C ARG A 13 -4.69 -5.99 -13.73
N PHE A 14 -3.82 -4.98 -13.77
CA PHE A 14 -3.56 -4.12 -12.61
C PHE A 14 -4.85 -3.46 -12.13
N LYS A 15 -5.61 -2.80 -13.03
CA LYS A 15 -6.89 -2.16 -12.68
C LYS A 15 -7.90 -3.16 -12.11
N ARG A 16 -7.97 -4.37 -12.68
CA ARG A 16 -8.90 -5.41 -12.22
C ARG A 16 -8.58 -5.92 -10.80
N LEU A 17 -7.29 -6.09 -10.49
CA LEU A 17 -6.85 -6.62 -9.19
C LEU A 17 -6.79 -5.53 -8.12
N VAL A 18 -6.26 -4.36 -8.44
CA VAL A 18 -6.04 -3.27 -7.48
C VAL A 18 -7.29 -2.40 -7.32
N GLY A 19 -8.11 -2.28 -8.36
CA GLY A 19 -9.32 -1.46 -8.38
C GLY A 19 -9.12 -0.04 -8.90
N VAL A 20 -7.88 0.41 -9.12
CA VAL A 20 -7.55 1.73 -9.68
C VAL A 20 -6.63 1.62 -10.88
N GLN A 21 -6.65 2.63 -11.76
CA GLN A 21 -5.69 2.71 -12.86
C GLN A 21 -4.26 2.92 -12.34
N ARG A 22 -3.27 2.45 -13.09
CA ARG A 22 -1.85 2.59 -12.72
C ARG A 22 -1.42 4.07 -12.65
N THR A 23 -2.01 4.93 -13.47
CA THR A 23 -1.83 6.39 -13.45
C THR A 23 -2.34 6.99 -12.14
N THR A 24 -3.61 6.73 -11.78
CA THR A 24 -4.20 7.16 -10.51
C THR A 24 -3.41 6.63 -9.30
N PHE A 25 -2.96 5.38 -9.35
CA PHE A 25 -2.12 4.82 -8.29
C PHE A 25 -0.83 5.62 -8.08
N LYS A 26 -0.15 6.03 -9.17
CA LYS A 26 1.06 6.86 -9.09
C LYS A 26 0.77 8.24 -8.50
N GLU A 27 -0.35 8.85 -8.86
CA GLU A 27 -0.78 10.14 -8.30
C GLU A 27 -1.07 10.04 -6.80
N MET A 28 -1.84 9.03 -6.39
CA MET A 28 -2.09 8.75 -4.97
C MET A 28 -0.80 8.53 -4.19
N LEU A 29 0.15 7.78 -4.77
CA LEU A 29 1.45 7.53 -4.18
C LEU A 29 2.29 8.80 -4.05
N ALA A 30 2.24 9.70 -5.04
CA ALA A 30 2.94 10.98 -4.98
C ALA A 30 2.42 11.84 -3.82
N VAL A 31 1.09 11.98 -3.70
CA VAL A 31 0.45 12.69 -2.58
C VAL A 31 0.81 12.04 -1.24
N LEU A 32 0.77 10.72 -1.16
CA LEU A 32 1.12 9.96 0.04
C LEU A 32 2.59 10.20 0.44
N LYS A 33 3.52 10.20 -0.52
CA LYS A 33 4.94 10.45 -0.28
C LYS A 33 5.17 11.86 0.26
N THR A 34 4.55 12.87 -0.33
CA THR A 34 4.65 14.26 0.14
C THR A 34 4.09 14.39 1.56
N ALA A 35 2.90 13.87 1.82
CA ALA A 35 2.30 13.90 3.16
C ALA A 35 3.14 13.15 4.20
N TYR A 36 3.69 11.99 3.82
CA TYR A 36 4.57 11.21 4.68
C TYR A 36 5.86 11.96 5.01
N GLN A 37 6.49 12.60 4.03
CA GLN A 37 7.70 13.41 4.25
C GLN A 37 7.44 14.58 5.20
N LEU A 38 6.32 15.30 5.03
CA LEU A 38 5.94 16.39 5.92
C LEU A 38 5.70 15.91 7.35
N LYS A 39 4.99 14.78 7.51
CA LYS A 39 4.71 14.19 8.81
C LYS A 39 5.98 13.71 9.52
N HIS A 40 6.92 13.12 8.78
CA HIS A 40 8.17 12.60 9.31
C HIS A 40 9.35 13.59 9.25
N ALA A 41 9.09 14.87 8.94
CA ALA A 41 10.12 15.91 8.92
C ALA A 41 10.80 16.10 10.29
N LYS A 42 10.04 15.86 11.38
CA LYS A 42 10.55 15.91 12.77
C LYS A 42 11.08 14.57 13.28
N GLY A 43 11.24 13.59 12.39
CA GLY A 43 11.61 12.21 12.73
C GLY A 43 10.41 11.31 12.98
N GLY A 44 10.64 10.20 13.69
CA GLY A 44 9.63 9.17 13.92
C GLY A 44 10.02 7.83 13.29
N ARG A 45 9.26 6.79 13.63
CA ARG A 45 9.57 5.43 13.20
C ARG A 45 9.12 5.18 11.77
N LYS A 46 10.07 4.74 10.94
CA LYS A 46 9.78 4.29 9.58
C LYS A 46 8.90 3.03 9.60
N PRO A 47 7.88 2.94 8.73
CA PRO A 47 7.10 1.73 8.56
C PRO A 47 7.99 0.59 8.03
N LYS A 48 7.64 -0.64 8.37
CA LYS A 48 8.33 -1.84 7.88
C LYS A 48 8.04 -2.12 6.40
N LEU A 49 6.89 -1.64 5.92
CA LEU A 49 6.47 -1.71 4.53
C LEU A 49 6.88 -0.44 3.77
N SER A 50 7.13 -0.61 2.47
CA SER A 50 7.24 0.51 1.54
C SER A 50 5.91 1.28 1.49
N LEU A 51 5.95 2.56 1.10
CA LEU A 51 4.72 3.35 0.94
C LEU A 51 3.84 2.81 -0.19
N GLU A 52 4.47 2.22 -1.21
CA GLU A 52 3.83 1.51 -2.30
C GLU A 52 3.02 0.31 -1.81
N ASP A 53 3.64 -0.54 -0.98
CA ASP A 53 2.98 -1.72 -0.42
C ASP A 53 1.91 -1.35 0.61
N LEU A 54 2.13 -0.28 1.37
CA LEU A 54 1.13 0.28 2.28
C LEU A 54 -0.12 0.71 1.51
N LEU A 55 0.05 1.40 0.39
CA LEU A 55 -1.06 1.82 -0.46
C LEU A 55 -1.75 0.61 -1.11
N MET A 56 -0.99 -0.44 -1.49
CA MET A 56 -1.57 -1.72 -1.96
C MET A 56 -2.40 -2.43 -0.91
N ALA A 57 -1.91 -2.51 0.32
CA ALA A 57 -2.64 -3.10 1.43
C ALA A 57 -3.93 -2.33 1.72
N THR A 58 -3.86 -0.99 1.71
CA THR A 58 -5.02 -0.12 1.94
C THR A 58 -6.09 -0.27 0.88
N LEU A 59 -5.70 -0.33 -0.40
CA LEU A 59 -6.66 -0.52 -1.50
C LEU A 59 -7.29 -1.92 -1.48
N GLN A 60 -6.54 -2.96 -1.10
CA GLN A 60 -7.09 -4.31 -0.88
C GLN A 60 -8.12 -4.30 0.25
N TYR A 61 -7.85 -3.61 1.36
CA TYR A 61 -8.81 -3.45 2.45
C TYR A 61 -10.08 -2.74 1.98
N VAL A 62 -9.96 -1.58 1.33
CA VAL A 62 -11.12 -0.77 0.90
C VAL A 62 -11.99 -1.51 -0.12
N ARG A 63 -11.37 -2.26 -1.04
CA ARG A 63 -12.08 -2.93 -2.14
C ARG A 63 -12.70 -4.26 -1.74
N GLU A 64 -11.96 -5.08 -0.99
CA GLU A 64 -12.31 -6.48 -0.73
C GLU A 64 -12.68 -6.75 0.73
N TYR A 65 -12.56 -5.74 1.59
CA TYR A 65 -12.84 -5.84 3.03
C TYR A 65 -12.10 -6.98 3.72
N ARG A 66 -10.92 -7.35 3.18
CA ARG A 66 -10.07 -8.42 3.73
C ARG A 66 -9.62 -8.08 5.13
N THR A 67 -9.52 -9.08 6.00
CA THR A 67 -9.03 -8.86 7.36
C THR A 67 -7.57 -8.41 7.35
N TYR A 68 -7.17 -7.63 8.35
CA TYR A 68 -5.79 -7.18 8.46
C TYR A 68 -4.82 -8.36 8.57
N GLU A 69 -5.21 -9.45 9.24
CA GLU A 69 -4.47 -10.71 9.27
C GLU A 69 -4.21 -11.28 7.87
N GLN A 70 -5.26 -11.41 7.04
CA GLN A 70 -5.14 -11.90 5.66
C GLN A 70 -4.24 -11.01 4.80
N ILE A 71 -4.33 -9.70 4.99
CA ILE A 71 -3.48 -8.74 4.28
C ILE A 71 -2.03 -8.91 4.76
N ALA A 72 -1.80 -8.94 6.07
CA ALA A 72 -0.48 -9.07 6.66
C ALA A 72 0.24 -10.35 6.22
N ALA A 73 -0.49 -11.48 6.12
CA ALA A 73 0.00 -12.74 5.59
C ALA A 73 0.51 -12.61 4.14
N VAL A 74 -0.21 -11.88 3.27
CA VAL A 74 0.20 -11.65 1.88
C VAL A 74 1.49 -10.83 1.78
N PHE A 75 1.73 -9.94 2.73
CA PHE A 75 2.92 -9.11 2.78
C PHE A 75 4.06 -9.69 3.64
N GLY A 76 3.86 -10.86 4.27
CA GLY A 76 4.86 -11.51 5.12
C GLY A 76 5.20 -10.70 6.38
N ILE A 77 4.25 -9.92 6.90
CA ILE A 77 4.42 -9.11 8.11
C ILE A 77 3.42 -9.52 9.19
N HIS A 78 3.71 -9.17 10.44
CA HIS A 78 2.74 -9.31 11.53
C HIS A 78 1.67 -8.21 11.42
N GLU A 79 0.40 -8.55 11.66
CA GLU A 79 -0.77 -7.65 11.57
C GLU A 79 -0.58 -6.31 12.30
N SER A 80 0.04 -6.36 13.48
CA SER A 80 0.34 -5.16 14.27
C SER A 80 1.18 -4.12 13.53
N ASN A 81 1.98 -4.49 12.53
CA ASN A 81 2.73 -3.54 11.71
C ASN A 81 1.84 -2.81 10.69
N LEU A 82 0.71 -3.39 10.31
CA LEU A 82 -0.24 -2.80 9.36
C LEU A 82 -1.17 -1.79 10.07
N ILE A 83 -1.60 -2.11 11.29
CA ILE A 83 -2.50 -1.26 12.10
C ILE A 83 -1.74 -0.09 12.77
N ARG A 84 -0.41 -0.21 12.89
CA ARG A 84 0.39 0.79 13.61
C ARG A 84 0.39 2.13 12.88
N ARG A 85 -0.06 3.17 13.56
CA ARG A 85 0.11 4.56 13.11
C ARG A 85 1.60 4.92 13.17
N SER A 86 2.17 5.34 12.04
CA SER A 86 3.54 5.88 11.95
C SER A 86 3.62 7.31 12.49
#